data_AF-A0A4S8MU85-F1
#
_entry.id   AF-A0A4S8MU85-F1
#
_cell.length_a   1.000
_cell.length_b   1.000
_cell.length_c   1.000
_cell.angle_alpha   90.00
_cell.angle_beta   90.00
_cell.angle_gamma   90.00
#
_symmetry.space_group_name_H-M   'P 1'
#
loop_
_entity.id
_entity.type
_entity.pdbx_description
1 polymer ?
#
loop_
_entity_poly.entity_id
_entity_poly.type
_entity_poly.pdbx_seq_one_letter_code
_entity_poly.pdbx_strand_id
1 'polypeptide(L)'
;RSSLPLERYHRLSDSAMDTLCEDLENILDNLGNPSYEVEYSSGVLTLKLGGHGTYVINKQPPNKQIWLSSPVSGPKRYDYSESDGHWRYSRNNESLSELLNTELSKTLETPVDLDL
;
A
#
# COMPACT_ATOMS: atom_id res chain seq x y z
N ARG A 1 -6.75 -10.38 -17.22
CA ARG A 1 -5.86 -9.21 -17.50
C ARG A 1 -6.74 -7.98 -17.48
N SER A 2 -6.38 -6.96 -16.71
CA SER A 2 -7.15 -5.72 -16.61
C SER A 2 -7.25 -5.00 -17.97
N SER A 3 -8.45 -4.51 -18.30
CA SER A 3 -8.75 -3.68 -19.48
C SER A 3 -8.25 -2.24 -19.35
N LEU A 4 -7.80 -1.84 -18.16
CA LEU A 4 -7.32 -0.49 -17.86
C LEU A 4 -6.20 -0.08 -18.83
N PRO A 5 -6.29 1.07 -19.54
CA PRO A 5 -5.18 1.54 -20.37
C PRO A 5 -3.89 1.70 -19.57
N LEU A 6 -2.73 1.36 -20.16
CA LEU A 6 -1.45 1.37 -19.43
C LEU A 6 -1.12 2.76 -18.86
N GLU A 7 -1.34 3.82 -19.63
CA GLU A 7 -1.16 5.20 -19.17
C GLU A 7 -2.07 5.54 -17.97
N ARG A 8 -3.32 5.04 -17.99
CA ARG A 8 -4.25 5.24 -16.89
C ARG A 8 -3.81 4.47 -15.65
N TYR A 9 -3.31 3.23 -15.82
CA TYR A 9 -2.67 2.48 -14.75
C TYR A 9 -1.52 3.26 -14.12
N HIS A 10 -0.60 3.81 -14.93
CA HIS A 10 0.51 4.60 -14.41
C HIS A 10 0.00 5.75 -13.55
N ARG A 11 -0.88 6.61 -14.07
CA ARG A 11 -1.43 7.74 -13.31
C ARG A 11 -2.08 7.32 -11.98
N LEU A 12 -2.92 6.29 -11.99
CA LEU A 12 -3.61 5.82 -10.79
C LEU A 12 -2.66 5.19 -9.77
N SER A 13 -1.70 4.39 -10.24
CA SER A 13 -0.74 3.73 -9.37
C SER A 13 0.34 4.67 -8.87
N ASP A 14 0.73 5.68 -9.63
CA ASP A 14 1.62 6.75 -9.15
C ASP A 14 0.92 7.53 -8.04
N SER A 15 -0.30 8.03 -8.29
CA SER A 15 -1.08 8.76 -7.27
C SER A 15 -1.25 7.96 -5.98
N ALA A 16 -1.63 6.67 -6.07
CA ALA A 16 -1.81 5.84 -4.89
C ALA A 16 -0.50 5.59 -4.12
N MET A 17 0.63 5.44 -4.82
CA MET A 17 1.91 5.20 -4.16
C MET A 17 2.48 6.48 -3.54
N ASP A 18 2.27 7.63 -4.18
CA ASP A 18 2.68 8.93 -3.65
C ASP A 18 1.88 9.27 -2.38
N THR A 19 0.55 9.16 -2.41
CA THR A 19 -0.31 9.36 -1.23
C THR A 19 0.05 8.38 -0.11
N LEU A 20 0.24 7.10 -0.44
CA LEU A 20 0.65 6.10 0.57
C LEU A 20 1.99 6.46 1.22
N CYS A 21 2.96 6.95 0.43
CA CYS A 21 4.26 7.35 0.95
C CYS A 21 4.12 8.53 1.92
N GLU A 22 3.45 9.59 1.48
CA GLU A 22 3.23 10.81 2.28
C GLU A 22 2.50 10.51 3.59
N ASP A 23 1.43 9.71 3.54
CA ASP A 23 0.67 9.36 4.74
C ASP A 23 1.51 8.53 5.73
N LEU A 24 2.28 7.56 5.22
CA LEU A 24 3.16 6.74 6.05
C LEU A 24 4.30 7.58 6.66
N GLU A 25 4.92 8.48 5.91
CA GLU A 25 5.93 9.42 6.42
C GLU A 25 5.37 10.23 7.59
N ASN A 26 4.19 10.82 7.42
CA ASN A 26 3.51 11.59 8.47
C ASN A 26 3.21 10.73 9.71
N ILE A 27 2.74 9.48 9.54
CA ILE A 27 2.48 8.56 10.66
C ILE A 27 3.77 8.23 11.40
N LEU A 28 4.85 7.92 10.69
CA LEU A 28 6.13 7.56 11.29
C LEU A 28 6.78 8.73 12.04
N ASP A 29 6.71 9.93 11.46
CA ASP A 29 7.20 11.17 12.10
C ASP A 29 6.47 11.45 13.41
N ASN A 30 5.15 11.25 13.45
CA ASN A 30 4.35 11.40 14.66
C ASN A 30 4.68 10.36 15.74
N LEU A 31 5.02 9.13 15.35
CA LEU A 31 5.44 8.09 16.28
C LEU A 31 6.86 8.31 16.82
N GLY A 32 7.73 8.97 16.05
CA GLY A 32 9.09 9.32 16.46
C GLY A 32 10.00 8.13 16.77
N ASN A 33 9.68 6.93 16.26
CA ASN A 33 10.47 5.74 16.50
C ASN A 33 11.61 5.64 15.47
N PRO A 34 12.89 5.71 15.89
CA PRO A 34 14.03 5.71 14.97
C PRO A 34 14.27 4.36 14.27
N SER A 35 13.57 3.30 14.69
CA SER A 35 13.63 1.98 14.02
C SER A 35 12.61 1.85 12.89
N TYR A 36 11.73 2.84 12.71
CA TYR A 36 10.73 2.85 11.67
C TYR A 36 11.18 3.75 10.53
N GLU A 37 10.96 3.28 9.30
CA GLU A 37 11.40 3.97 8.09
C GLU A 37 10.47 3.60 6.93
N VAL A 38 10.17 4.58 6.09
CA VAL A 38 9.49 4.38 4.81
C VAL A 38 10.39 4.90 3.69
N GLU A 39 10.55 4.11 2.64
CA GLU A 39 11.33 4.46 1.46
C GLU A 39 10.51 4.15 0.21
N TYR A 40 10.34 5.12 -0.69
CA TYR A 40 9.73 4.91 -2.00
C TYR A 40 10.73 5.17 -3.12
N SER A 41 11.01 4.15 -3.93
CA SER A 41 11.92 4.24 -5.06
C SER A 41 11.53 3.31 -6.19
N SER A 42 11.58 3.82 -7.43
CA SER A 42 11.40 3.02 -8.65
C SER A 42 10.11 2.18 -8.66
N GLY A 43 9.02 2.70 -8.09
CA GLY A 43 7.74 2.02 -8.02
C GLY A 43 7.65 0.95 -6.91
N VAL A 44 8.58 0.94 -5.96
CA VAL A 44 8.61 0.06 -4.79
C VAL A 44 8.65 0.92 -3.53
N LEU A 45 7.63 0.78 -2.69
CA LEU A 45 7.58 1.34 -1.34
C LEU A 45 7.92 0.24 -0.33
N THR A 46 8.89 0.52 0.52
CA THR A 46 9.33 -0.36 1.61
C THR A 46 9.08 0.33 2.93
N LEU A 47 8.21 -0.25 3.76
CA LEU A 47 7.92 0.23 5.11
C LEU A 47 8.52 -0.75 6.12
N LYS A 48 9.56 -0.31 6.83
CA LYS A 48 10.24 -1.06 7.89
C LYS A 48 9.67 -0.63 9.23
N LEU A 49 9.20 -1.59 10.02
CA LEU A 49 8.62 -1.35 11.35
C LEU A 49 9.44 -2.05 12.45
N GLY A 50 10.77 -2.06 12.32
CA GLY A 50 11.68 -2.72 13.27
C GLY A 50 11.30 -4.18 13.54
N GLY A 51 11.03 -4.49 14.81
CA GLY A 51 10.66 -5.85 15.25
C GLY A 51 9.31 -6.37 14.71
N HIS A 52 8.47 -5.51 14.13
CA HIS A 52 7.18 -5.90 13.55
C HIS A 52 7.29 -6.39 12.10
N GLY A 53 8.49 -6.31 11.51
CA GLY A 53 8.76 -6.78 10.15
C GLY A 53 8.74 -5.66 9.11
N THR A 54 8.61 -6.06 7.84
CA THR A 54 8.73 -5.16 6.69
C THR A 54 7.61 -5.41 5.70
N TYR A 55 6.93 -4.33 5.35
CA TYR A 55 5.95 -4.29 4.28
C TYR A 55 6.64 -3.86 3.00
N VAL A 56 6.32 -4.53 1.90
CA VAL A 56 6.75 -4.12 0.55
C VAL A 56 5.52 -3.96 -0.32
N ILE A 57 5.29 -2.75 -0.83
CA ILE A 57 4.23 -2.43 -1.77
C ILE A 57 4.89 -2.03 -3.09
N ASN A 58 4.54 -2.69 -4.18
CA ASN A 58 5.19 -2.41 -5.46
C ASN A 58 4.20 -2.39 -6.62
N LYS A 59 4.47 -1.48 -7.55
CA LYS A 59 3.80 -1.40 -8.84
C LYS A 59 4.16 -2.62 -9.69
N GLN A 60 3.19 -3.14 -10.44
CA GLN A 60 3.36 -4.23 -11.41
C GLN A 60 2.75 -3.84 -12.76
N PRO A 61 3.42 -2.99 -13.56
CA PRO A 61 2.91 -2.52 -14.86
C PRO A 61 2.51 -3.62 -15.85
N PRO A 62 3.25 -4.74 -15.99
CA PRO A 62 2.85 -5.81 -16.91
C PRO A 62 1.48 -6.41 -16.59
N ASN A 63 1.10 -6.41 -15.30
CA ASN A 63 -0.17 -6.94 -14.81
C ASN A 63 -1.21 -5.84 -14.56
N LYS A 64 -0.79 -4.57 -14.51
CA LYS A 64 -1.58 -3.39 -14.12
C LYS A 64 -2.13 -3.53 -12.70
N GLN A 65 -1.27 -3.97 -11.80
CA GLN A 65 -1.60 -4.26 -10.41
C GLN A 65 -0.70 -3.50 -9.44
N ILE A 66 -1.13 -3.44 -8.18
CA ILE A 66 -0.26 -3.16 -7.04
C ILE A 66 -0.13 -4.46 -6.25
N TRP A 67 1.10 -4.83 -5.90
CA TRP A 67 1.38 -6.01 -5.09
C TRP A 67 1.80 -5.58 -3.69
N LEU A 68 1.36 -6.34 -2.71
CA LEU A 68 1.70 -6.18 -1.31
C LEU A 68 2.39 -7.46 -0.84
N SER A 69 3.47 -7.32 -0.10
CA SER A 69 4.03 -8.34 0.79
C SER A 69 3.87 -7.83 2.22
N SER A 70 2.92 -8.39 2.96
CA SER A 70 2.72 -8.08 4.38
C SER A 70 3.44 -9.11 5.27
N PRO A 71 4.14 -8.69 6.34
CA PRO A 71 4.68 -9.61 7.35
C PRO A 71 3.59 -10.29 8.19
N VAL A 72 2.36 -9.77 8.16
CA VAL A 72 1.21 -10.29 8.92
C VAL A 72 0.40 -11.28 8.08
N SER A 73 0.08 -10.90 6.84
CA SER A 73 -0.92 -11.61 6.03
C SER A 73 -0.40 -12.13 4.69
N GLY A 74 0.91 -12.03 4.47
CA GLY A 74 1.59 -12.55 3.28
C GLY A 74 1.27 -11.76 2.00
N PRO A 75 1.57 -12.35 0.82
CA PRO A 75 1.46 -11.63 -0.44
C PRO A 75 0.01 -11.48 -0.92
N LYS A 76 -0.32 -10.30 -1.43
CA LYS A 76 -1.61 -9.98 -2.08
C LYS A 76 -1.38 -9.18 -3.36
N ARG A 77 -2.33 -9.30 -4.29
CA ARG A 77 -2.30 -8.64 -5.61
C ARG A 77 -3.60 -7.89 -5.80
N TYR A 78 -3.50 -6.59 -6.01
CA TYR A 78 -4.64 -5.69 -6.11
C TYR A 78 -4.83 -5.23 -7.54
N ASP A 79 -6.06 -5.38 -8.02
CA ASP A 79 -6.52 -4.85 -9.29
C ASP A 79 -7.28 -3.54 -9.03
N TYR A 80 -7.12 -2.55 -9.90
CA TYR A 80 -7.89 -1.32 -9.79
C TYR A 80 -9.36 -1.57 -10.18
N SER A 81 -10.27 -1.18 -9.30
CA SER A 81 -11.72 -1.26 -9.50
C SER A 81 -12.24 0.10 -9.98
N GLU A 82 -12.63 0.18 -11.25
CA GLU A 82 -13.18 1.43 -11.82
C GLU A 82 -14.58 1.77 -11.27
N SER A 83 -15.29 0.81 -10.67
CA SER A 83 -16.63 1.03 -10.12
C SER A 83 -16.65 1.85 -8.84
N ASP A 84 -15.59 1.77 -8.03
CA ASP A 84 -15.51 2.47 -6.74
C ASP A 84 -14.20 3.22 -6.54
N GLY A 85 -13.26 3.15 -7.48
CA GLY A 85 -12.01 3.91 -7.44
C GLY A 85 -10.90 3.32 -6.59
N HIS A 86 -11.04 2.08 -6.10
CA HIS A 86 -10.09 1.49 -5.15
C HIS A 86 -9.26 0.35 -5.75
N TRP A 87 -8.08 0.11 -5.16
CA TRP A 87 -7.27 -1.08 -5.43
C TRP A 87 -7.81 -2.25 -4.61
N ARG A 88 -8.41 -3.27 -5.26
CA ARG A 88 -9.10 -4.38 -4.58
C ARG A 88 -8.43 -5.73 -4.75
N TYR A 89 -8.46 -6.53 -3.70
CA TYR A 89 -8.01 -7.91 -3.71
C TYR A 89 -9.11 -8.83 -4.21
N SER A 90 -8.87 -9.52 -5.33
CA SER A 90 -9.88 -10.34 -6.01
C SER A 90 -10.46 -11.50 -5.19
N ARG A 91 -9.81 -11.95 -4.10
CA ARG A 91 -10.28 -13.10 -3.33
C ARG A 91 -11.38 -12.78 -2.33
N ASN A 92 -11.30 -11.63 -1.67
CA ASN A 92 -12.21 -11.21 -0.59
C ASN A 92 -12.83 -9.83 -0.83
N ASN A 93 -12.50 -9.19 -1.96
CA ASN A 93 -12.93 -7.84 -2.32
C ASN A 93 -12.47 -6.74 -1.36
N GLU A 94 -11.52 -6.99 -0.48
CA GLU A 94 -10.96 -5.98 0.43
C GLU A 94 -10.04 -5.00 -0.34
N SER A 95 -10.09 -3.72 0.00
CA SER A 95 -9.21 -2.71 -0.59
C SER A 95 -7.81 -2.74 0.03
N LEU A 96 -6.83 -2.16 -0.66
CA LEU A 96 -5.48 -1.97 -0.14
C LEU A 96 -5.49 -1.09 1.13
N SER A 97 -6.25 0.01 1.12
CA SER A 97 -6.43 0.91 2.27
C SER A 97 -7.06 0.20 3.45
N GLU A 98 -8.15 -0.55 3.25
CA GLU A 98 -8.85 -1.29 4.31
C GLU A 98 -7.91 -2.26 5.03
N LEU A 99 -7.12 -3.03 4.28
CA LEU A 99 -6.16 -3.96 4.86
C LEU A 99 -5.05 -3.21 5.61
N LEU A 100 -4.43 -2.21 4.99
CA LEU A 100 -3.30 -1.48 5.59
C LEU A 100 -3.75 -0.73 6.85
N ASN A 101 -4.91 -0.05 6.83
CA ASN A 101 -5.48 0.59 8.01
C ASN A 101 -5.68 -0.41 9.15
N THR A 102 -6.21 -1.59 8.86
CA THR A 102 -6.42 -2.64 9.87
C THR A 102 -5.10 -3.17 10.43
N GLU A 103 -4.16 -3.53 9.57
CA GLU A 103 -2.89 -4.15 10.00
C GLU A 103 -1.97 -3.16 10.71
N LEU A 104 -1.84 -1.94 10.16
CA LEU A 104 -0.98 -0.91 10.71
C LEU A 104 -1.57 -0.35 12.01
N SER A 105 -2.89 -0.16 12.10
CA SER A 105 -3.50 0.28 13.36
C SER A 105 -3.23 -0.69 14.51
N LYS A 106 -3.26 -1.99 14.21
CA LYS A 106 -2.96 -3.04 15.18
C LYS A 106 -1.46 -3.11 15.52
N THR A 107 -0.60 -2.94 14.52
CA THR A 107 0.86 -3.03 14.67
C THR A 107 1.43 -1.84 15.43
N LEU A 108 0.91 -0.64 15.17
CA LEU A 108 1.36 0.63 15.73
C LEU A 108 0.57 1.02 17.00
N GLU A 109 -0.41 0.21 17.39
CA GLU A 109 -1.33 0.45 18.52
C GLU A 109 -1.98 1.86 18.50
N THR A 110 -2.17 2.41 17.30
CA THR A 110 -2.66 3.77 17.05
C THR A 110 -3.59 3.74 15.85
N PRO A 111 -4.73 4.46 15.83
CA PRO A 111 -5.58 4.54 14.64
C PRO A 111 -4.80 5.06 13.42
N VAL A 112 -4.85 4.31 12.33
CA VAL A 112 -4.29 4.66 11.02
C VAL A 112 -5.44 4.83 10.03
N ASP A 113 -5.40 5.93 9.28
CA ASP A 113 -6.39 6.29 8.27
C ASP A 113 -5.66 6.72 6.99
N LEU A 114 -5.45 5.75 6.09
CA LEU A 114 -4.89 5.94 4.75
C LEU A 114 -6.03 6.12 3.75
N ASP A 115 -6.02 7.23 3.01
CA ASP A 115 -7.01 7.54 1.99
C ASP A 115 -6.44 7.22 0.60
N LEU A 116 -6.67 5.97 0.13
CA LEU A 116 -6.20 5.45 -1.17
C LEU A 116 -7.32 5.19 -2.17
#